data_AF-A0A7T8KER0-F1
#
_entry.id   AF-A0A7T8KER0-F1
#
_cell.length_a   1.000
_cell.length_b   1.000
_cell.length_c   1.000
_cell.angle_alpha   90.00
_cell.angle_beta   90.00
_cell.angle_gamma   90.00
#
_symmetry.space_group_name_H-M   'P 1'
#
loop_
_entity.id
_entity.type
_entity.pdbx_description
1 polymer ?
#
loop_
_entity_poly.entity_id
_entity_poly.type
_entity_poly.pdbx_seq_one_letter_code
_entity_poly.pdbx_strand_id
1 'polypeptide(L)'
;TTKKFNPQNDRILFRNASKIQENTRNVYRMQKPASVMAWGAVISNGKKPSLLRIPDDVKINKIEYLDVLQTKVFPWIQEKFGGVPIYFQQDGAPTHIAKI
;
A
#
# COMPACT_ATOMS: atom_id res chain seq x y z
N THR A 1 26.70 2.17 -29.06
CA THR A 1 25.35 2.72 -28.78
C THR A 1 24.45 1.60 -28.32
N THR A 2 23.90 1.72 -27.11
CA THR A 2 22.69 1.00 -26.65
C THR A 2 22.35 1.55 -25.28
N LYS A 3 21.09 1.96 -25.06
CA LYS A 3 20.40 1.76 -23.78
C LYS A 3 18.90 2.00 -23.92
N LYS A 4 18.16 0.89 -23.95
CA LYS A 4 16.73 0.85 -23.69
C LYS A 4 16.58 0.90 -22.16
N PHE A 5 16.10 2.02 -21.63
CA PHE A 5 15.83 2.19 -20.20
C PHE A 5 14.60 1.35 -19.83
N ASN A 6 14.72 0.44 -18.85
CA ASN A 6 13.59 -0.32 -18.31
C ASN A 6 13.26 0.21 -16.92
N PRO A 7 12.15 0.92 -16.70
CA PRO A 7 11.82 1.49 -15.39
C PRO A 7 11.58 0.44 -14.29
N GLN A 8 11.34 -0.83 -14.64
CA GLN A 8 11.19 -1.92 -13.65
C GLN A 8 12.53 -2.51 -13.20
N ASN A 9 13.61 -2.25 -13.94
CA ASN A 9 14.93 -2.82 -13.70
C ASN A 9 15.97 -1.77 -14.07
N ASP A 10 16.71 -1.24 -13.10
CA ASP A 10 17.84 -0.29 -13.29
C ASP A 10 19.05 -0.92 -14.00
N ARG A 11 18.81 -1.81 -14.95
CA ARG A 11 19.78 -2.66 -15.60
C ARG A 11 20.47 -1.93 -16.73
N ILE A 12 21.67 -1.51 -16.35
CA ILE A 12 22.82 -1.12 -17.12
C ILE A 12 23.33 -2.09 -18.20
N LEU A 13 22.71 -2.33 -19.37
CA LEU A 13 23.35 -3.23 -20.37
C LEU A 13 24.61 -2.59 -21.00
N PHE A 14 25.77 -3.19 -20.76
CA PHE A 14 27.06 -2.84 -21.37
C PHE A 14 27.60 -3.99 -22.21
N ARG A 15 28.24 -3.68 -23.34
CA ARG A 15 28.85 -4.69 -24.24
C ARG A 15 30.26 -5.12 -23.80
N ASN A 16 30.89 -4.39 -22.89
CA ASN A 16 32.24 -4.67 -22.40
C ASN A 16 32.33 -4.28 -20.92
N ALA A 17 32.72 -5.23 -20.07
CA ALA A 17 32.79 -5.07 -18.61
C ALA A 17 33.88 -4.06 -18.16
N SER A 18 34.95 -3.92 -18.94
CA SER A 18 36.06 -3.00 -18.67
C SER A 18 35.69 -1.53 -18.82
N LYS A 19 34.55 -1.23 -19.47
CA LYS A 19 34.02 0.14 -19.64
C LYS A 19 33.01 0.54 -18.56
N ILE A 20 32.78 -0.32 -17.57
CA ILE A 20 31.84 -0.04 -16.47
C ILE A 20 32.58 0.78 -15.41
N GLN A 21 32.16 2.04 -15.23
CA GLN A 21 32.60 2.84 -14.08
C GLN A 21 32.14 2.15 -12.78
N GLU A 22 33.00 2.09 -11.78
CA GLU A 22 32.78 1.35 -10.53
C GLU A 22 31.47 1.77 -9.84
N ASN A 23 31.18 3.06 -9.82
CA ASN A 23 29.97 3.66 -9.25
C ASN A 23 28.68 3.34 -10.03
N THR A 24 28.76 2.70 -11.21
CA THR A 24 27.61 2.29 -12.03
C THR A 24 27.27 0.80 -11.86
N ARG A 25 28.09 0.04 -11.12
CA ARG A 25 27.85 -1.40 -10.89
C ARG A 25 26.76 -1.66 -9.87
N ASN A 26 26.70 -0.84 -8.83
CA ASN A 26 25.81 -1.03 -7.69
C ASN A 26 24.74 0.06 -7.67
N VAL A 27 23.48 -0.36 -7.54
CA VAL A 27 22.37 0.55 -7.25
C VAL A 27 22.07 0.42 -5.77
N TYR A 28 22.46 1.43 -4.99
CA TYR A 28 22.09 1.50 -3.58
C TYR A 28 20.60 1.82 -3.47
N ARG A 29 19.84 0.88 -2.92
CA ARG A 29 18.43 1.08 -2.57
C ARG A 29 18.31 1.01 -1.07
N MET A 30 17.63 1.98 -0.47
CA MET A 30 17.27 1.91 0.94
C MET A 30 16.25 0.78 1.10
N GLN A 31 16.66 -0.32 1.71
CA GLN A 31 15.73 -1.40 2.04
C GLN A 31 15.02 -1.05 3.35
N LYS A 32 13.68 -1.17 3.35
CA LYS A 32 12.83 -0.95 4.54
C LYS A 32 12.92 0.47 5.12
N PRO A 33 12.58 1.52 4.34
CA PRO A 33 12.36 2.85 4.91
C PRO A 33 11.31 2.78 6.03
N ALA A 34 11.41 3.66 7.03
CA ALA A 34 10.34 3.88 7.97
C ALA A 34 9.05 4.23 7.19
N SER A 35 7.97 3.52 7.49
CA SER A 35 6.70 3.63 6.76
C SER A 35 5.54 3.65 7.74
N VAL A 36 4.55 4.49 7.47
CA VAL A 36 3.28 4.54 8.21
C VAL A 36 2.24 3.75 7.42
N MET A 37 1.39 3.00 8.13
CA MET A 37 0.22 2.37 7.55
C MET A 37 -1.02 3.21 7.83
N ALA A 38 -1.82 3.45 6.79
CA ALA A 38 -3.08 4.16 6.90
C ALA A 38 -4.18 3.38 6.19
N TRP A 39 -5.37 3.38 6.77
CA TRP A 39 -6.58 2.91 6.15
C TRP A 39 -7.35 4.11 5.61
N GLY A 40 -7.85 4.02 4.39
CA GLY A 40 -8.67 5.05 3.77
C GLY A 40 -9.68 4.43 2.83
N ALA A 41 -10.82 5.10 2.68
CA ALA A 41 -11.83 4.77 1.68
C ALA A 41 -11.88 5.87 0.61
N VAL A 42 -12.74 5.71 -0.39
CA VAL A 42 -13.20 6.78 -1.29
C VAL A 42 -14.71 6.61 -1.43
N ILE A 43 -15.46 7.71 -1.42
CA ILE A 43 -16.92 7.69 -1.45
C ILE A 43 -17.41 8.41 -2.70
N SER A 44 -18.41 7.84 -3.38
CA SER A 44 -18.98 8.36 -4.63
C SER A 44 -19.59 9.77 -4.51
N ASN A 45 -20.11 10.13 -3.34
CA ASN A 45 -20.72 11.44 -3.10
C ASN A 45 -19.71 12.56 -2.80
N GLY A 46 -18.40 12.30 -2.95
CA GLY A 46 -17.35 13.29 -2.77
C GLY A 46 -17.09 13.69 -1.31
N LYS A 47 -17.80 13.11 -0.33
CA LYS A 47 -17.46 13.30 1.08
C LYS A 47 -16.08 12.71 1.33
N LYS A 48 -15.22 13.47 2.02
CA LYS A 48 -13.89 13.00 2.40
C LYS A 48 -14.02 11.90 3.44
N PRO A 49 -13.56 10.69 3.16
CA PRO A 49 -13.48 9.66 4.18
C PRO A 49 -12.36 9.98 5.17
N SER A 50 -12.56 9.56 6.42
CA SER A 50 -11.52 9.69 7.43
C SER A 50 -10.34 8.78 7.06
N LEU A 51 -9.14 9.36 6.95
CA LEU A 51 -7.90 8.58 6.90
C LEU A 51 -7.59 8.12 8.32
N LEU A 52 -7.67 6.82 8.55
CA LEU A 52 -7.40 6.21 9.85
C LEU A 52 -5.94 5.77 9.89
N ARG A 53 -5.15 6.40 10.76
CA ARG A 53 -3.79 5.93 11.01
C ARG A 53 -3.84 4.60 11.75
N ILE A 54 -3.15 3.59 11.21
CA ILE A 54 -2.89 2.34 11.90
C ILE A 54 -1.62 2.56 12.75
N PRO A 55 -1.57 2.09 14.01
CA PRO A 55 -0.41 2.29 14.86
C PRO A 55 0.86 1.77 14.20
N ASP A 56 1.97 2.43 14.50
CA ASP A 56 3.28 2.01 14.04
C ASP A 56 3.57 0.59 14.58
N ASP A 57 4.29 -0.23 13.80
CA ASP A 57 4.61 -1.64 14.09
C ASP A 57 3.44 -2.65 14.07
N VAL A 58 2.20 -2.21 13.81
CA VAL A 58 1.08 -3.14 13.60
C VAL A 58 1.12 -3.68 12.17
N LYS A 59 1.49 -4.97 12.05
CA LYS A 59 1.26 -5.72 10.83
C LYS A 59 -0.20 -6.13 10.78
N ILE A 60 -0.99 -5.47 9.92
CA ILE A 60 -2.39 -5.85 9.67
C ILE A 60 -2.44 -7.32 9.25
N ASN A 61 -2.98 -8.15 10.14
CA ASN A 61 -3.35 -9.54 9.90
C ASN A 61 -4.89 -9.64 9.90
N LYS A 62 -5.46 -10.84 9.80
CA LYS A 62 -6.93 -11.00 9.73
C LYS A 62 -7.67 -10.49 10.99
N ILE A 63 -7.08 -10.66 12.18
CA ILE A 63 -7.69 -10.25 13.45
C ILE A 63 -7.61 -8.74 13.61
N GLU A 64 -6.43 -8.16 13.37
CA GLU A 64 -6.23 -6.70 13.40
C GLU A 64 -7.08 -5.99 12.34
N TYR A 65 -7.23 -6.59 11.16
CA TYR A 65 -8.09 -6.04 10.12
C TYR A 65 -9.56 -6.04 10.55
N LEU A 66 -10.04 -7.13 11.14
CA LEU A 66 -11.39 -7.19 11.68
C LEU A 66 -11.60 -6.15 12.79
N ASP A 67 -10.64 -6.01 13.71
CA ASP A 67 -10.71 -5.04 14.79
C ASP A 67 -10.81 -3.61 14.24
N VAL A 68 -9.97 -3.24 13.26
CA VAL A 68 -10.05 -1.94 12.59
C VAL A 68 -11.42 -1.73 11.94
N LEU A 69 -11.96 -2.75 11.27
CA LEU A 69 -13.30 -2.66 10.67
C LEU A 69 -14.38 -2.42 11.72
N GLN A 70 -14.35 -3.17 12.82
CA GLN A 70 -15.35 -3.14 13.89
C GLN A 70 -15.28 -1.87 14.74
N THR A 71 -14.08 -1.46 15.14
CA THR A 71 -13.89 -0.37 16.12
C THR A 71 -13.80 1.00 15.47
N LYS A 72 -13.41 1.08 14.19
CA LYS A 72 -13.19 2.37 13.51
C LYS A 72 -14.05 2.56 12.28
N VAL A 73 -14.06 1.58 11.36
CA VAL A 73 -14.69 1.77 10.03
C VAL A 73 -16.21 1.72 10.10
N PHE A 74 -16.80 0.69 10.69
CA PHE A 74 -18.26 0.57 10.78
C PHE A 74 -18.92 1.69 11.58
N PRO A 75 -18.41 2.09 12.76
CA PRO A 75 -18.96 3.23 13.48
C PRO A 75 -18.91 4.52 12.65
N TRP A 76 -17.81 4.77 11.95
CA TRP A 76 -17.67 5.93 11.07
C TRP A 76 -18.66 5.88 9.89
N ILE A 77 -18.83 4.72 9.25
CA ILE A 77 -19.84 4.55 8.20
C ILE A 77 -21.24 4.84 8.74
N GLN A 78 -21.58 4.28 9.90
CA GLN A 78 -22.89 4.47 10.52
C GLN A 78 -23.14 5.94 10.83
N GLU A 79 -22.15 6.64 11.39
CA GLU A 79 -22.20 8.08 11.67
C GLU A 79 -22.41 8.91 10.40
N LYS A 80 -21.70 8.60 9.31
CA LYS A 80 -21.71 9.42 8.08
C LYS A 80 -22.86 9.12 7.11
N PHE A 81 -23.37 7.90 7.13
CA PHE A 81 -24.35 7.42 6.14
C PHE A 81 -25.69 6.96 6.74
N GLY A 82 -25.84 6.94 8.07
CA GLY A 82 -27.16 6.88 8.72
C GLY A 82 -28.02 5.68 8.31
N GLY A 83 -27.42 4.52 8.06
CA GLY A 83 -28.14 3.28 7.72
C GLY A 83 -28.58 3.17 6.25
N VAL A 84 -28.19 4.09 5.37
CA VAL A 84 -28.37 3.93 3.93
C VAL A 84 -27.59 2.70 3.44
N PRO A 85 -28.13 1.90 2.51
CA PRO A 85 -27.40 0.79 1.92
C PRO A 85 -26.07 1.26 1.31
N ILE A 86 -24.99 0.60 1.69
CA ILE A 86 -23.65 0.87 1.16
C ILE A 86 -23.09 -0.37 0.47
N TYR A 87 -22.27 -0.13 -0.56
CA TYR A 87 -21.42 -1.16 -1.15
C TYR A 87 -20.00 -0.95 -0.65
N PHE A 88 -19.49 -1.94 0.10
CA PHE A 88 -18.11 -1.95 0.55
C PHE A 88 -17.24 -2.71 -0.47
N GLN A 89 -16.23 -2.04 -1.01
CA GLN A 89 -15.30 -2.61 -1.99
C GLN A 89 -13.88 -2.54 -1.42
N GLN A 90 -13.15 -3.64 -1.60
CA GLN A 90 -11.75 -3.81 -1.24
C GLN A 90 -11.08 -4.73 -2.26
N ASP A 91 -9.74 -4.78 -2.24
CA ASP A 91 -8.96 -5.74 -3.04
C ASP A 91 -8.94 -7.14 -2.40
N GLY A 92 -8.44 -8.12 -3.14
CA GLY A 92 -8.35 -9.52 -2.71
C GLY A 92 -7.13 -9.85 -1.83
N ALA A 93 -6.64 -8.90 -1.02
CA ALA A 93 -5.50 -9.16 -0.14
C ALA A 93 -5.81 -10.33 0.82
N PRO A 94 -4.83 -11.19 1.15
CA PRO A 94 -5.07 -12.39 1.97
C PRO A 94 -5.78 -12.10 3.30
N THR A 95 -5.53 -10.95 3.92
CA THR A 95 -6.19 -10.50 5.15
C THR A 95 -7.64 -10.10 4.97
N HIS A 96 -8.01 -9.59 3.79
CA HIS A 96 -9.38 -9.15 3.46
C HIS A 96 -10.32 -10.31 3.15
N ILE A 97 -9.76 -11.44 2.66
CA ILE A 97 -10.52 -12.64 2.28
C ILE A 97 -10.35 -13.79 3.29
N ALA A 98 -9.65 -13.56 4.39
CA ALA A 98 -9.37 -14.58 5.38
C ALA A 98 -10.67 -15.06 6.05
N LYS A 99 -10.79 -16.38 6.24
CA LYS A 99 -11.78 -16.92 7.17
C LYS A 99 -11.33 -16.62 8.60
N ILE A 100 -12.27 -16.11 9.39
CA ILE A 100 -12.06 -15.84 10.82
C ILE A 100 -12.02 -17.16 11.56
#